data_AF-A0AAW7DNQ1-F1
#
_entry.id   AF-A0AAW7DNQ1-F1
#
_cell.length_a   1.000
_cell.length_b   1.000
_cell.length_c   1.000
_cell.angle_alpha   90.00
_cell.angle_beta   90.00
_cell.angle_gamma   90.00
#
_symmetry.space_group_name_H-M   'P 1'
#
loop_
_entity.id
_entity.type
_entity.pdbx_description
1 polymer ?
#
loop_
_entity_poly.entity_id
_entity_poly.type
_entity_poly.pdbx_seq_one_letter_code
_entity_poly.pdbx_strand_id
1 'polypeptide(L)' 'MLNPTNPRSILGLAEFNINAAKYSGMDITQDCKNVKKSLALFDAEKPKNNEPKWGKDRAEALLNNECKNVL' A
#
# COMPACT_ATOMS: atom_id res chain seq x y z
N MET A 1 -13.76 -13.02 9.60
CA MET A 1 -12.88 -12.68 8.45
C MET A 1 -12.34 -11.27 8.67
N LEU A 2 -11.05 -11.05 8.42
CA LEU A 2 -10.44 -9.71 8.41
C LEU A 2 -10.99 -8.90 7.22
N ASN A 3 -11.07 -7.58 7.37
CA ASN A 3 -11.61 -6.67 6.35
C ASN A 3 -10.72 -6.70 5.07
N PRO A 4 -11.22 -7.25 3.94
CA PRO A 4 -10.42 -7.41 2.73
C PRO A 4 -10.18 -6.09 1.99
N THR A 5 -10.86 -5.00 2.38
CA THR A 5 -10.71 -3.66 1.80
C THR A 5 -10.06 -2.68 2.77
N ASN A 6 -9.45 -3.15 3.87
CA ASN A 6 -8.67 -2.28 4.75
C ASN A 6 -7.44 -1.74 3.99
N PRO A 7 -7.37 -0.42 3.72
CA PRO A 7 -6.27 0.15 2.94
C PRO A 7 -4.91 -0.07 3.63
N ARG A 8 -4.87 -0.03 4.96
CA ARG A 8 -3.65 -0.19 5.76
C ARG A 8 -3.11 -1.62 5.72
N SER A 9 -3.99 -2.62 5.70
CA SER A 9 -3.57 -4.03 5.58
C SER A 9 -3.01 -4.34 4.20
N ILE A 10 -3.66 -3.84 3.14
CA ILE A 10 -3.19 -4.01 1.76
C ILE A 10 -1.85 -3.30 1.57
N LEU A 11 -1.73 -2.06 2.05
CA LEU A 11 -0.48 -1.30 1.98
C LEU A 11 0.63 -2.01 2.76
N GLY A 12 0.37 -2.46 3.99
CA GLY A 12 1.38 -3.07 4.85
C GLY A 12 1.99 -4.34 4.26
N LEU A 13 1.17 -5.18 3.61
CA LEU A 13 1.68 -6.37 2.92
C LEU A 13 2.52 -5.99 1.68
N ALA A 14 2.05 -5.05 0.87
CA ALA A 14 2.78 -4.59 -0.31
C ALA A 14 4.13 -3.95 0.08
N GLU A 15 4.14 -3.08 1.10
CA GLU A 15 5.36 -2.46 1.62
C GLU A 15 6.35 -3.50 2.17
N PHE A 16 5.86 -4.51 2.89
CA PHE A 16 6.69 -5.61 3.37
C PHE A 16 7.37 -6.34 2.20
N ASN A 17 6.61 -6.73 1.18
CA ASN A 17 7.13 -7.46 0.03
C ASN A 17 8.12 -6.60 -0.79
N ILE A 18 7.81 -5.32 -1.01
CA ILE A 18 8.70 -4.38 -1.71
C ILE A 18 10.04 -4.26 -0.97
N ASN A 19 10.02 -4.14 0.35
CA ASN A 19 11.26 -4.06 1.13
C ASN A 19 12.02 -5.39 1.17
N ALA A 20 11.33 -6.53 1.20
CA ALA A 20 11.96 -7.84 1.11
C ALA A 20 12.63 -8.06 -0.26
N ALA A 21 11.99 -7.60 -1.34
CA ALA A 21 12.51 -7.69 -2.70
C ALA A 21 13.85 -6.96 -2.90
N LYS A 22 14.16 -5.95 -2.08
CA LYS A 22 15.48 -5.28 -2.09
C LYS A 22 16.63 -6.23 -1.76
N TYR A 23 16.37 -7.32 -1.05
CA TYR A 23 17.38 -8.31 -0.65
C TYR A 23 17.31 -9.59 -1.48
N SER A 24 16.13 -9.96 -1.99
CA SER A 24 15.93 -11.20 -2.74
C SER A 24 15.87 -11.01 -4.27
N GLY A 25 15.70 -9.78 -4.76
CA GLY A 25 15.54 -9.48 -6.19
C GLY A 25 14.19 -9.93 -6.77
N MET A 26 13.18 -10.15 -5.94
CA MET A 26 11.83 -10.56 -6.39
C MET A 26 11.11 -9.45 -7.18
N ASP A 27 10.24 -9.85 -8.11
CA ASP A 27 9.36 -8.91 -8.83
C ASP A 27 8.32 -8.28 -7.89
N ILE A 28 8.21 -6.95 -7.94
CA ILE A 28 7.30 -6.15 -7.12
C ILE A 28 6.08 -5.62 -7.90
N THR A 29 5.90 -6.03 -9.16
CA THR A 29 4.82 -5.52 -10.02
C THR A 29 3.44 -5.65 -9.37
N GLN A 30 3.15 -6.81 -8.77
CA GLN A 30 1.86 -7.04 -8.11
C GLN A 30 1.71 -6.21 -6.82
N ASP A 31 2.78 -6.02 -6.07
CA ASP A 31 2.78 -5.18 -4.87
C ASP A 31 2.57 -3.70 -5.22
N CYS A 32 3.19 -3.22 -6.30
CA CYS A 32 2.96 -1.87 -6.79
C CYS A 32 1.51 -1.63 -7.28
N LYS A 33 0.85 -2.64 -7.85
CA LYS A 33 -0.60 -2.60 -8.10
C LYS A 33 -1.40 -2.53 -6.79
N ASN A 34 -0.97 -3.25 -5.76
CA ASN A 34 -1.59 -3.21 -4.44
C ASN A 34 -1.39 -1.85 -3.75
N VAL A 35 -0.24 -1.18 -3.94
CA VAL A 35 -0.02 0.20 -3.47
C VAL A 35 -1.03 1.15 -4.12
N LYS A 36 -1.18 1.15 -5.47
CA LYS A 36 -2.22 1.95 -6.16
C LYS A 36 -3.63 1.63 -5.66
N LYS A 37 -3.95 0.35 -5.46
CA LYS A 37 -5.24 -0.09 -4.92
C LYS A 37 -5.47 0.45 -3.50
N SER A 38 -4.44 0.41 -2.64
CA SER A 38 -4.52 0.94 -1.27
C SER A 38 -4.77 2.45 -1.27
N LEU A 39 -4.15 3.19 -2.19
CA LEU A 39 -4.35 4.63 -2.33
C LEU A 39 -5.81 4.97 -2.68
N ALA A 40 -6.39 4.26 -3.66
CA ALA A 40 -7.81 4.40 -4.00
C ALA A 40 -8.74 4.05 -2.82
N LEU A 41 -8.36 3.08 -1.99
CA LEU A 41 -9.11 2.72 -0.79
C LEU A 41 -8.97 3.77 0.32
N PHE A 42 -7.80 4.40 0.48
CA PHE A 42 -7.62 5.54 1.39
C PHE A 42 -8.46 6.75 0.95
N ASP A 43 -8.57 7.02 -0.36
CA ASP A 43 -9.43 8.09 -0.89
C ASP A 43 -10.92 7.83 -0.65
N ALA A 44 -11.33 6.56 -0.70
CA ALA A 44 -12.70 6.15 -0.40
C ALA A 44 -13.00 6.00 1.09
N GLU A 45 -11.96 5.93 1.94
CA GLU A 45 -12.10 5.71 3.38
C GLU A 45 -12.79 6.91 4.04
N LYS A 46 -13.75 6.61 4.92
CA LYS A 46 -14.44 7.61 5.74
C LYS A 46 -14.30 7.24 7.22
N PRO A 47 -13.13 7.52 7.84
CA PRO A 47 -12.86 7.12 9.21
C PRO A 47 -13.88 7.73 10.18
N LYS A 48 -14.45 6.92 11.07
CA LYS A 48 -15.41 7.33 12.11
C LYS A 48 -14.74 7.40 13.48
N ASN A 49 -15.20 8.34 14.32
CA ASN A 49 -14.75 8.47 15.71
C ASN A 49 -13.20 8.49 15.81
N ASN A 50 -12.64 7.49 16.48
CA ASN A 50 -11.21 7.31 16.74
C ASN A 50 -10.55 6.35 15.74
N GLU A 51 -11.20 6.03 14.62
CA GLU A 51 -10.58 5.24 13.56
C GLU A 51 -9.33 5.92 13.01
N PRO A 52 -8.31 5.14 12.61
CA PRO A 52 -7.09 5.66 12.02
C PRO A 52 -7.33 6.57 10.81
N LYS A 53 -6.52 7.63 10.70
CA LYS A 53 -6.49 8.57 9.56
C LYS A 53 -5.12 8.65 8.88
N TRP A 54 -4.17 7.82 9.31
CA TRP A 54 -2.79 7.78 8.83
C TRP A 54 -2.62 6.76 7.70
N GLY A 55 -1.51 6.86 6.95
CA GLY A 55 -1.04 5.82 6.03
C GLY A 55 -1.17 6.16 4.55
N LYS A 56 -2.02 7.13 4.19
CA LYS A 56 -2.16 7.59 2.80
C LYS A 56 -0.86 8.19 2.26
N ASP A 57 -0.24 9.05 3.05
CA ASP A 57 1.07 9.66 2.81
C ASP A 57 2.16 8.61 2.53
N ARG A 58 2.11 7.49 3.27
CA ARG A 58 3.02 6.37 3.05
C ARG A 58 2.76 5.66 1.72
N ALA A 59 1.50 5.44 1.35
CA ALA A 59 1.16 4.87 0.05
C ALA A 59 1.63 5.77 -1.11
N GLU A 60 1.45 7.09 -0.98
CA GLU A 60 1.95 8.07 -1.96
C GLU A 60 3.49 8.04 -2.07
N ALA A 61 4.19 7.97 -0.94
CA ALA A 61 5.65 7.87 -0.92
C ALA A 61 6.15 6.58 -1.61
N LEU A 62 5.55 5.42 -1.29
CA LEU A 62 5.89 4.15 -1.95
C LEU A 62 5.63 4.21 -3.45
N LEU A 63 4.50 4.80 -3.86
CA LEU A 63 4.14 4.92 -5.26
C LEU A 63 5.15 5.79 -6.04
N ASN A 64 5.57 6.90 -5.46
CA ASN A 64 6.46 7.87 -6.09
C ASN A 64 7.94 7.46 -6.08
N ASN A 65 8.33 6.56 -5.17
CA ASN A 65 9.71 6.13 -5.00
C ASN A 65 9.95 4.74 -5.60
N GLU A 66 9.37 3.70 -4.98
CA GLU A 66 9.67 2.30 -5.28
C GLU A 66 8.92 1.81 -6.53
N CYS A 67 7.71 2.35 -6.77
CA CYS A 67 6.84 1.88 -7.86
C CYS A 67 6.85 2.76 -9.10
N LYS A 68 7.62 3.86 -9.12
CA LYS A 68 7.58 4.88 -10.18
C LYS A 68 7.85 4.32 -11.58
N ASN A 69 8.75 3.33 -11.68
CA ASN A 69 9.18 2.74 -12.95
C ASN A 69 8.66 1.31 -13.16
N VAL A 70 7.77 0.84 -12.28
CA VAL A 70 7.23 -0.53 -12.30
C VAL A 70 5.86 -0.58 -13.00
N LEU A 71 5.16 0.56 -13.08
CA LEU A 71 3.76 0.68 -13.47
C LEU A 71 3.54 1.47 -14.75
#